data_AF-A0AAU1P3J7-F1
#
_entry.id   AF-A0AAU1P3J7-F1
#
_cell.length_a   1.000
_cell.length_b   1.000
_cell.length_c   1.000
_cell.angle_alpha   90.00
_cell.angle_beta   90.00
_cell.angle_gamma   90.00
#
_symmetry.space_group_name_H-M   'P 1'
#
loop_
_entity.id
_entity.type
_entity.pdbx_description
1 polymer ?
#
loop_
_entity_poly.entity_id
_entity_poly.type
_entity_poly.pdbx_seq_one_letter_code
_entity_poly.pdbx_strand_id
1 'polypeptide(L)'
;MGEPETAAELKKRAETLRSAARRARTAAHGLGSYLDNEVKQAAGSGKDRITIWKGPYAESTTAKLQAHSRTLHTMASDLVADARRWDSEARNLDERANHAAKHKSGH
;
A
#
# COMPACT_ATOMS: atom_id res chain seq x y z
N MET A 1 -3.69 34.77 11.00
CA MET A 1 -2.90 33.89 11.88
C MET A 1 -3.84 32.80 12.36
N GLY A 2 -3.74 31.58 11.82
CA GLY A 2 -4.59 30.46 12.26
C GLY A 2 -4.22 30.07 13.69
N GLU A 3 -5.21 29.81 14.53
CA GLU A 3 -4.98 29.33 15.90
C GLU A 3 -4.10 28.08 15.88
N PRO A 4 -3.20 27.90 16.87
CA PRO A 4 -2.40 26.70 16.97
C PRO A 4 -3.31 25.48 17.12
N GLU A 5 -3.18 24.51 16.20
CA GLU A 5 -3.91 23.24 16.26
C GLU A 5 -3.81 22.64 17.68
N THR A 6 -4.96 22.25 18.20
CA THR A 6 -5.06 21.64 19.52
C THR A 6 -4.46 20.23 19.51
N ALA A 7 -3.99 19.76 20.67
CA ALA A 7 -3.51 18.39 20.83
C ALA A 7 -4.55 17.33 20.39
N ALA A 8 -5.83 17.62 20.52
CA ALA A 8 -6.91 16.75 20.08
C ALA A 8 -6.99 16.64 18.54
N GLU A 9 -6.82 17.75 17.83
CA GLU A 9 -6.81 17.78 16.35
C GLU A 9 -5.61 17.04 15.79
N LEU A 10 -4.43 17.22 16.39
CA LEU A 10 -3.21 16.50 16.03
C LEU A 10 -3.39 14.98 16.19
N LYS A 11 -3.95 14.53 17.31
CA LYS A 11 -4.27 13.11 17.54
C LYS A 11 -5.27 12.56 16.53
N LYS A 12 -6.34 13.30 16.24
CA LYS A 12 -7.34 12.90 15.24
C LYS A 12 -6.73 12.73 13.84
N ARG A 13 -5.82 13.62 13.45
CA ARG A 13 -5.07 13.51 12.20
C ARG A 13 -4.15 12.29 12.20
N ALA A 14 -3.43 12.04 13.30
CA ALA A 14 -2.58 10.86 13.45
C ALA A 14 -3.38 9.54 13.30
N GLU A 15 -4.56 9.45 13.90
CA GLU A 15 -5.47 8.31 13.75
C GLU A 15 -5.96 8.12 12.33
N THR A 16 -6.29 9.22 11.64
CA THR A 16 -6.72 9.20 10.24
C THR A 16 -5.61 8.64 9.34
N LEU A 17 -4.37 9.08 9.55
CA LEU A 17 -3.20 8.57 8.83
C LEU A 17 -2.95 7.08 9.10
N ARG A 18 -3.09 6.62 10.35
CA ARG A 18 -3.00 5.19 10.69
C ARG A 18 -4.08 4.36 10.01
N SER A 19 -5.31 4.87 9.97
CA SER A 19 -6.41 4.21 9.27
C SER A 19 -6.12 4.10 7.76
N ALA A 20 -5.63 5.17 7.15
CA ALA A 20 -5.19 5.16 5.76
C ALA A 20 -4.06 4.14 5.53
N ALA A 21 -3.04 4.10 6.40
CA ALA A 21 -1.93 3.16 6.30
C ALA A 21 -2.37 1.69 6.41
N ARG A 22 -3.31 1.39 7.31
CA ARG A 22 -3.91 0.04 7.40
C ARG A 22 -4.62 -0.35 6.12
N ARG A 23 -5.47 0.55 5.59
CA ARG A 23 -6.19 0.30 4.33
C ARG A 23 -5.25 0.11 3.15
N ALA A 24 -4.19 0.92 3.04
CA ALA A 24 -3.19 0.77 1.99
C ALA A 24 -2.46 -0.58 2.06
N ARG A 25 -2.11 -1.07 3.26
CA ARG A 25 -1.52 -2.40 3.43
C ARG A 25 -2.46 -3.52 2.99
N THR A 26 -3.74 -3.44 3.37
CA THR A 26 -4.75 -4.42 2.95
C THR A 26 -4.90 -4.42 1.42
N ALA A 27 -4.99 -3.25 0.80
CA ALA A 27 -5.07 -3.14 -0.65
C ALA A 27 -3.81 -3.66 -1.36
N ALA A 28 -2.62 -3.31 -0.85
CA ALA A 28 -1.35 -3.78 -1.40
C ALA A 28 -1.22 -5.31 -1.36
N HIS A 29 -1.69 -5.95 -0.29
CA HIS A 29 -1.66 -7.40 -0.18
C HIS A 29 -2.54 -8.08 -1.26
N GLY A 30 -3.75 -7.55 -1.48
CA GLY A 30 -4.63 -8.04 -2.53
C GLY A 30 -4.09 -7.80 -3.94
N LEU A 31 -3.55 -6.60 -4.19
CA LEU A 31 -3.01 -6.24 -5.52
C LEU A 31 -1.75 -7.02 -5.87
N GLY A 32 -0.82 -7.18 -4.93
CA GLY A 32 0.49 -7.76 -5.19
C GLY A 32 0.41 -9.20 -5.71
N SER A 33 -0.55 -9.99 -5.24
CA SER A 33 -0.67 -11.41 -5.61
C SER A 33 -1.77 -11.71 -6.62
N TYR A 34 -2.50 -10.69 -7.10
CA TYR A 34 -3.76 -10.88 -7.82
C TYR A 34 -3.65 -11.69 -9.12
N LEU A 35 -2.50 -11.62 -9.80
CA LEU A 35 -2.29 -12.30 -11.09
C LEU A 35 -1.20 -13.39 -11.03
N ASP A 36 -0.67 -13.72 -9.86
CA ASP A 36 0.50 -14.60 -9.75
C ASP A 36 0.23 -16.00 -10.26
N ASN A 37 -0.95 -16.53 -9.93
CA ASN A 37 -1.35 -17.88 -10.33
C ASN A 37 -1.62 -17.94 -11.84
N GLU A 38 -2.32 -16.95 -12.38
CA GLU A 38 -2.66 -16.82 -13.79
C GLU A 38 -1.39 -16.67 -14.63
N VAL A 39 -0.44 -15.84 -14.19
CA VAL A 39 0.87 -15.70 -14.84
C VAL A 39 1.63 -17.03 -14.80
N LYS A 40 1.65 -17.71 -13.65
CA LYS A 40 2.37 -18.99 -13.50
C LYS A 40 1.78 -20.09 -14.38
N GLN A 41 0.46 -20.15 -14.52
CA GLN A 41 -0.24 -21.09 -15.40
C GLN A 41 0.03 -20.77 -16.87
N ALA A 42 -0.15 -19.51 -17.29
CA ALA A 42 0.06 -19.08 -18.67
C ALA A 42 1.53 -19.24 -19.12
N ALA A 43 2.49 -19.01 -18.21
CA ALA A 43 3.92 -19.20 -18.48
C ALA A 43 4.36 -20.68 -18.41
N GLY A 44 3.46 -21.63 -18.16
CA GLY A 44 3.79 -23.05 -18.03
C GLY A 44 4.77 -23.36 -16.89
N SER A 45 4.85 -22.49 -15.88
CA SER A 45 5.82 -22.54 -14.77
C SER A 45 5.27 -23.26 -13.53
N GLY A 46 4.12 -23.94 -13.66
CA GLY A 46 3.43 -24.68 -12.59
C GLY A 46 3.41 -26.20 -12.78
N LYS A 47 2.93 -26.94 -11.76
CA LYS A 47 2.71 -28.39 -11.82
C LYS A 47 1.66 -28.76 -12.88
N ASP A 48 0.66 -27.89 -13.09
CA ASP A 48 -0.38 -28.05 -14.12
C ASP A 48 0.00 -27.29 -15.38
N ARG A 49 0.96 -27.82 -16.14
CA ARG A 49 1.34 -27.23 -17.43
C ARG A 49 0.18 -27.37 -18.41
N ILE A 50 -0.39 -26.25 -18.85
CA ILE A 50 -1.32 -26.22 -19.99
C ILE A 50 -0.48 -26.36 -21.27
N THR A 51 -0.21 -27.60 -21.68
CA THR A 51 0.63 -27.92 -22.85
C THR A 51 0.04 -27.40 -24.17
N ILE A 52 -1.27 -27.12 -24.20
CA ILE A 52 -2.04 -26.60 -25.33
C ILE A 52 -1.93 -25.08 -25.53
N TRP A 53 -1.40 -24.32 -24.55
CA TRP A 53 -1.26 -22.87 -24.63
C TRP A 53 0.09 -22.49 -25.25
N LYS A 54 0.18 -22.52 -26.58
CA LYS A 54 1.40 -22.22 -27.35
C LYS A 54 1.10 -21.44 -28.63
N GLY A 55 2.13 -20.80 -29.18
CA GLY A 55 2.07 -20.04 -30.42
C GLY A 55 1.99 -18.52 -30.21
N PRO A 56 2.05 -17.72 -31.29
CA PRO A 56 2.25 -16.27 -31.21
C PRO A 56 1.18 -15.52 -30.38
N TYR A 57 -0.07 -15.99 -30.45
CA TYR A 57 -1.15 -15.42 -29.65
C TYR A 57 -0.99 -15.71 -28.16
N ALA A 58 -0.60 -16.95 -27.81
CA ALA A 58 -0.35 -17.35 -26.44
C ALA A 58 0.83 -16.58 -25.84
N GLU A 59 1.91 -16.41 -26.60
CA GLU A 59 3.09 -15.63 -26.19
C GLU A 59 2.75 -14.16 -25.94
N SER A 60 2.09 -13.50 -26.90
CA SER A 60 1.71 -12.09 -26.76
C SER A 60 0.73 -11.84 -25.61
N THR A 61 -0.22 -12.74 -25.39
CA THR A 61 -1.18 -12.66 -24.28
C THR A 61 -0.49 -12.89 -22.93
N THR A 62 0.42 -13.87 -22.86
CA THR A 62 1.21 -14.15 -21.65
C THR A 62 2.12 -12.96 -21.30
N ALA A 63 2.73 -12.33 -22.32
CA ALA A 63 3.54 -11.13 -22.13
C ALA A 63 2.72 -9.95 -21.58
N LYS A 64 1.51 -9.72 -22.09
CA LYS A 64 0.58 -8.71 -21.57
C LYS A 64 0.19 -8.99 -20.12
N LEU A 65 -0.12 -10.25 -19.81
CA LEU A 65 -0.48 -10.68 -18.46
C LEU A 65 0.69 -10.46 -17.47
N GLN A 66 1.91 -10.79 -17.88
CA GLN A 66 3.13 -10.51 -17.10
C GLN A 66 3.39 -9.01 -16.93
N ALA A 67 3.08 -8.18 -17.94
CA ALA A 67 3.18 -6.74 -17.81
C ALA A 67 2.17 -6.19 -16.79
N HIS A 68 0.93 -6.65 -16.84
CA HIS A 68 -0.10 -6.27 -15.86
C HIS A 68 0.26 -6.72 -14.44
N SER A 69 0.74 -7.95 -14.24
CA SER A 69 1.20 -8.45 -12.94
C SER A 69 2.33 -7.57 -12.36
N ARG A 70 3.28 -7.15 -13.20
CA ARG A 70 4.35 -6.22 -12.79
C ARG A 70 3.80 -4.86 -12.36
N THR A 71 2.84 -4.30 -13.12
CA THR A 71 2.19 -3.04 -12.74
C THR A 71 1.49 -3.15 -11.39
N LEU A 72 0.76 -4.24 -11.14
CA LEU A 72 0.08 -4.47 -9.86
C LEU A 72 1.06 -4.60 -8.70
N HIS A 73 2.20 -5.27 -8.91
CA HIS A 73 3.29 -5.34 -7.92
C HIS A 73 3.88 -3.97 -7.60
N THR A 74 4.11 -3.12 -8.61
CA THR A 74 4.60 -1.76 -8.41
C THR A 74 3.59 -0.95 -7.60
N MET A 75 2.30 -0.97 -7.98
CA MET A 75 1.25 -0.27 -7.23
C MET A 75 1.13 -0.75 -5.78
N ALA A 76 1.24 -2.07 -5.55
CA ALA A 76 1.26 -2.62 -4.20
C ALA A 76 2.47 -2.13 -3.40
N SER A 77 3.65 -2.08 -4.02
CA SER A 77 4.88 -1.59 -3.40
C SER A 77 4.79 -0.10 -3.05
N ASP A 78 4.22 0.71 -3.95
CA ASP A 78 4.00 2.15 -3.73
C ASP A 78 3.03 2.39 -2.56
N LEU A 79 1.92 1.63 -2.50
CA LEU A 79 0.99 1.68 -1.37
C LEU A 79 1.64 1.31 -0.04
N VAL A 80 2.56 0.33 -0.03
CA VAL A 80 3.32 -0.02 1.17
C VAL A 80 4.28 1.11 1.56
N ALA A 81 4.91 1.77 0.59
CA ALA A 81 5.77 2.92 0.84
C ALA A 81 4.98 4.11 1.43
N ASP A 82 3.81 4.42 0.87
CA ASP A 82 2.94 5.48 1.37
C ASP A 82 2.38 5.16 2.76
N ALA A 83 2.01 3.90 3.03
CA ALA A 83 1.61 3.47 4.36
C ALA A 83 2.71 3.71 5.42
N ARG A 84 3.98 3.50 5.06
CA ARG A 84 5.13 3.80 5.95
C ARG A 84 5.29 5.30 6.20
N ARG A 85 5.08 6.13 5.16
CA ARG A 85 5.13 7.60 5.28
C ARG A 85 4.02 8.11 6.20
N TRP A 86 2.79 7.64 6.02
CA TRP A 86 1.66 8.02 6.87
C TRP A 86 1.84 7.59 8.32
N ASP A 87 2.38 6.39 8.58
CA ASP A 87 2.67 5.97 9.95
C ASP A 87 3.78 6.81 10.61
N SER A 88 4.77 7.23 9.83
CA SER A 88 5.84 8.11 10.33
C SER A 88 5.28 9.49 10.67
N GLU A 89 4.44 10.05 9.80
CA GLU A 89 3.80 11.34 10.06
C GLU A 89 2.80 11.26 11.23
N ALA A 90 2.07 10.16 11.37
CA ALA A 90 1.22 9.92 12.54
C ALA A 90 2.00 9.94 13.86
N ARG A 91 3.23 9.41 13.87
CA ARG A 91 4.12 9.48 15.05
C ARG A 91 4.56 10.91 15.33
N ASN A 92 4.96 11.66 14.31
CA ASN A 92 5.33 13.07 14.44
C ASN A 92 4.17 13.91 15.02
N LEU A 93 2.94 13.65 14.56
CA LEU A 93 1.74 14.33 15.05
C LEU A 93 1.46 14.01 16.52
N ASP A 94 1.64 12.76 16.95
CA ASP A 94 1.49 12.40 18.36
C ASP A 94 2.55 13.05 19.25
N GLU A 95 3.80 13.14 18.79
CA GLU A 95 4.85 13.86 19.50
C GLU A 95 4.49 15.34 19.67
N ARG A 96 4.06 16.00 18.59
CA ARG A 96 3.57 17.38 18.62
C ARG A 96 2.37 17.55 19.56
N ALA A 97 1.42 16.61 19.55
CA ALA A 97 0.26 16.62 20.44
C ALA A 97 0.68 16.52 21.91
N ASN A 98 1.65 15.65 22.22
CA ASN A 98 2.18 15.48 23.56
C ASN A 98 2.91 16.75 24.05
N HIS A 99 3.68 17.40 23.17
CA HIS A 99 4.30 18.69 23.47
C HIS A 99 3.25 19.79 23.74
N ALA A 100 2.22 19.90 22.89
CA ALA A 100 1.14 20.87 23.07
C ALA A 100 0.35 20.65 24.38
N ALA A 101 0.13 19.39 24.76
CA ALA A 101 -0.54 19.05 26.02
C ALA A 101 0.29 19.46 27.25
N LYS A 102 1.61 19.23 27.24
CA LYS A 102 2.51 19.62 28.33
C LYS A 102 2.60 21.13 28.52
N HIS A 103 2.59 21.90 27.42
CA HIS A 103 2.62 23.36 27.49
C HIS A 103 1.31 23.96 28.03
N LYS A 104 0.16 23.30 27.82
CA LYS A 104 -1.11 23.73 28.43
C LYS A 104 -1.23 23.42 29.92
N SER A 105 -0.50 22.43 30.44
CA SER A 105 -0.55 22.05 31.87
C SER A 105 0.47 22.78 32.76
N GLY A 106 1.36 23.58 32.17
CA GLY A 106 2.40 24.34 32.88
C GLY A 106 2.12 25.83 33.05
N HIS A 107 0.86 26.25 32.82
CA HIS A 107 0.34 27.59 33.04
C HIS A 107 -0.92 27.49 33.90
#